data_AF-A0AAP2Q6U9-F1
#
_entry.id   AF-A0AAP2Q6U9-F1
#
_cell.length_a   1.000
_cell.length_b   1.000
_cell.length_c   1.000
_cell.angle_alpha   90.00
_cell.angle_beta   90.00
_cell.angle_gamma   90.00
#
_symmetry.space_group_name_H-M   'P 1'
#
loop_
_entity.id
_entity.type
_entity.pdbx_description
1 polymer ?
#
loop_
_entity_poly.entity_id
_entity_poly.type
_entity_poly.pdbx_seq_one_letter_code
_entity_poly.pdbx_strand_id
1 'polypeptide(L)' 'MKIQALHLKEIAGMYFPNSTPRSANTQIKRWFMYNKALMKALSNAGYVNGQRVFTPKQVQLVFEYLGEP' A
#
# COMPACT_ATOMS: atom_id res chain seq x y z
N MET A 1 -3.37 -13.84 7.40
CA MET A 1 -2.27 -12.86 7.49
C MET A 1 -2.43 -12.01 8.75
N LYS A 2 -1.41 -11.81 9.60
CA LYS A 2 -1.54 -10.88 10.74
C LYS A 2 -1.51 -9.46 10.19
N ILE A 3 -2.65 -8.77 10.21
CA ILE A 3 -2.76 -7.38 9.76
C ILE A 3 -2.14 -6.50 10.85
N GLN A 4 -0.89 -6.11 10.64
CA GLN A 4 -0.13 -5.21 11.51
C GLN A 4 0.23 -3.93 10.75
N ALA A 5 0.78 -2.93 11.45
CA ALA A 5 1.29 -1.75 10.78
C ALA A 5 2.48 -2.15 9.88
N LEU A 6 2.49 -1.70 8.62
CA LEU A 6 3.52 -2.03 7.64
C LEU A 6 4.07 -0.77 6.98
N HIS A 7 5.35 -0.76 6.67
CA HIS A 7 5.94 0.27 5.84
C HIS A 7 5.56 0.08 4.36
N LEU A 8 5.51 1.19 3.61
CA LEU A 8 5.30 1.18 2.16
C LEU A 8 6.28 0.24 1.44
N LYS A 9 7.54 0.18 1.90
CA LYS A 9 8.57 -0.72 1.34
C LYS A 9 8.24 -2.20 1.53
N GLU A 10 7.59 -2.55 2.64
CA GLU A 10 7.20 -3.93 2.96
C GLU A 10 6.02 -4.32 2.09
N ILE A 11 4.99 -3.46 2.02
CA ILE A 11 3.86 -3.63 1.11
C ILE A 11 4.36 -3.77 -0.34
N ALA A 12 5.23 -2.87 -0.79
CA ALA A 12 5.80 -2.92 -2.13
C ALA A 12 6.57 -4.22 -2.40
N GLY A 13 7.36 -4.69 -1.42
CA GLY A 13 8.12 -5.93 -1.52
C GLY A 13 7.24 -7.17 -1.60
N MET A 14 6.07 -7.15 -0.95
CA MET A 14 5.09 -8.24 -1.05
C MET A 14 4.52 -8.34 -2.48
N TYR A 15 4.09 -7.22 -3.09
CA TYR A 15 3.52 -7.23 -4.44
C TYR A 15 4.56 -7.37 -5.56
N PHE A 16 5.80 -6.93 -5.34
CA PHE A 16 6.84 -6.89 -6.36
C PHE A 16 8.14 -7.57 -5.87
N PRO A 17 8.12 -8.87 -5.55
CA PRO A 17 9.25 -9.56 -4.91
C PRO A 17 10.52 -9.61 -5.77
N ASN A 18 10.37 -9.57 -7.10
CA ASN A 18 11.48 -9.61 -8.05
C ASN A 18 11.99 -8.20 -8.47
N SER A 19 11.38 -7.14 -7.95
CA SER A 19 11.76 -5.77 -8.28
C SER A 19 12.79 -5.23 -7.29
N THR A 20 13.64 -4.32 -7.75
CA THR A 20 14.48 -3.53 -6.83
C THR A 20 13.58 -2.70 -5.89
N PRO A 21 14.01 -2.42 -4.64
CA PRO A 21 13.19 -1.67 -3.68
C PRO A 21 12.70 -0.31 -4.21
N ARG A 22 13.52 0.37 -5.03
CA ARG A 22 13.16 1.64 -5.67
C ARG A 22 12.07 1.47 -6.73
N SER A 23 12.18 0.42 -7.56
CA SER A 23 11.18 0.09 -8.58
C SER A 23 9.85 -0.30 -7.93
N ALA A 24 9.88 -1.22 -6.96
CA ALA A 24 8.71 -1.67 -6.22
C ALA A 24 7.96 -0.50 -5.56
N ASN A 25 8.69 0.39 -4.87
CA ASN A 25 8.11 1.59 -4.27
C ASN A 25 7.47 2.54 -5.30
N THR A 26 8.07 2.69 -6.48
CA THR A 26 7.51 3.52 -7.54
C THR A 26 6.25 2.90 -8.11
N GLN A 27 6.25 1.58 -8.31
CA GLN A 27 5.14 0.84 -8.89
C GLN A 27 3.93 0.78 -7.95
N ILE A 28 4.14 0.51 -6.66
CA ILE A 28 3.03 0.49 -5.69
C ILE A 28 2.37 1.86 -5.56
N LYS A 29 3.17 2.95 -5.54
CA LYS A 29 2.64 4.32 -5.50
C LYS A 29 1.80 4.63 -6.74
N ARG A 30 2.24 4.17 -7.92
CA ARG A 30 1.46 4.30 -9.15
C ARG A 30 0.13 3.55 -9.02
N TRP A 31 0.14 2.30 -8.54
CA TRP A 31 -1.08 1.53 -8.33
C TRP A 31 -2.07 2.24 -7.40
N PHE A 32 -1.58 2.82 -6.30
CA PHE A 32 -2.41 3.64 -5.42
C PHE A 32 -2.99 4.84 -6.18
N MET A 33 -2.17 5.61 -6.90
CA MET A 33 -2.64 6.78 -7.64
C MET A 33 -3.67 6.47 -8.75
N TYR A 34 -3.54 5.31 -9.40
CA TYR A 34 -4.49 4.86 -10.44
C TYR A 34 -5.79 4.33 -9.84
N ASN A 35 -5.74 3.67 -8.67
CA ASN A 35 -6.92 3.19 -7.98
C ASN A 35 -7.54 4.30 -7.11
N LYS A 36 -8.40 5.12 -7.73
CA LYS A 36 -9.08 6.25 -7.04
C LYS A 36 -9.95 5.79 -5.87
N ALA A 37 -10.55 4.61 -5.95
CA ALA A 37 -11.38 4.07 -4.89
C ALA A 37 -10.53 3.70 -3.66
N LEU A 38 -9.38 3.04 -3.86
CA LEU A 38 -8.40 2.78 -2.81
C LEU A 38 -7.91 4.08 -2.17
N MET A 39 -7.53 5.08 -2.97
CA MET A 39 -7.05 6.36 -2.43
C MET A 39 -8.11 7.07 -1.59
N LYS A 40 -9.38 7.02 -2.01
CA LYS A 40 -10.50 7.56 -1.22
C LYS A 40 -10.68 6.80 0.09
N ALA A 41 -10.63 5.46 0.06
CA ALA A 41 -10.74 4.64 1.27
C ALA A 41 -9.57 4.88 2.24
N LEU A 42 -8.35 4.98 1.72
CA LEU A 42 -7.16 5.33 2.49
C LEU A 42 -7.29 6.71 3.12
N SER A 43 -7.72 7.72 2.36
CA SER A 43 -7.94 9.08 2.87
C SER A 43 -8.98 9.09 3.99
N ASN A 44 -10.09 8.35 3.85
CA ASN A 44 -11.10 8.22 4.89
C ASN A 44 -10.56 7.50 6.15
N ALA A 45 -9.58 6.61 5.98
CA ALA A 45 -8.86 5.95 7.06
C ALA A 45 -7.65 6.76 7.58
N GLY A 46 -7.58 8.05 7.26
CA GLY A 46 -6.56 8.98 7.78
C GLY A 46 -5.19 8.88 7.10
N TYR A 47 -5.11 8.31 5.89
CA TYR A 47 -3.86 8.32 5.12
C TYR A 47 -3.51 9.74 4.67
N VAL A 48 -2.26 10.14 4.87
CA VAL A 48 -1.73 11.44 4.44
C VAL A 48 -0.68 11.28 3.34
N ASN A 49 -0.59 12.27 2.45
CA ASN A 49 0.40 12.27 1.39
C ASN A 49 1.83 12.21 1.97
N GLY A 50 2.64 11.29 1.44
CA GLY A 50 4.03 11.08 1.88
C GLY A 50 4.18 10.12 3.07
N GLN A 51 3.08 9.63 3.65
CA GLN A 51 3.09 8.63 4.72
C GLN A 51 3.81 7.36 4.27
N ARG A 52 4.71 6.87 5.12
CA ARG A 52 5.53 5.67 4.85
C ARG A 52 5.14 4.46 5.68
N VAL A 53 4.35 4.64 6.73
CA VAL A 53 3.90 3.58 7.66
C VAL A 53 2.39 3.54 7.60
N PHE A 54 1.83 2.38 7.28
CA PHE A 54 0.40 2.16 7.12
C PHE A 54 -0.11 1.52 8.41
N THR A 55 -1.23 2.01 8.93
CA THR A 55 -1.90 1.36 10.07
C THR A 55 -2.48 0.01 9.65
N PRO A 56 -2.79 -0.91 10.58
CA PRO A 56 -3.43 -2.18 10.23
C PRO A 56 -4.67 -2.01 9.33
N LYS A 57 -5.51 -1.01 9.62
CA LYS A 57 -6.69 -0.73 8.80
C LYS A 57 -6.33 -0.30 7.38
N GLN A 58 -5.29 0.53 7.22
CA GLN A 58 -4.83 0.98 5.91
C GLN A 58 -4.17 -0.16 5.11
N VAL A 59 -3.43 -1.05 5.78
CA VAL A 59 -2.88 -2.27 5.17
C VAL A 59 -4.01 -3.18 4.65
N GLN A 60 -5.05 -3.39 5.45
CA GLN A 60 -6.22 -4.16 5.03
C GLN A 60 -6.86 -3.59 3.76
N LEU A 61 -7.06 -2.26 3.71
CA LEU A 61 -7.61 -1.60 2.52
C LEU A 61 -6.72 -1.81 1.29
N VAL A 62 -5.39 -1.79 1.45
CA VAL A 62 -4.49 -2.06 0.34
C VAL A 62 -4.71 -3.47 -0.21
N PHE A 63 -4.80 -4.50 0.64
CA PHE A 63 -5.04 -5.88 0.20
C PHE A 63 -6.45 -6.09 -0.35
N GLU A 64 -7.46 -5.43 0.21
CA GLU A 64 -8.84 -5.51 -0.27
C GLU A 64 -8.99 -4.98 -1.70
N TYR A 65 -8.29 -3.87 -2.03
CA TYR A 65 -8.44 -3.21 -3.33
C TYR A 65 -7.43 -3.67 -4.39
N LEU A 66 -6.28 -4.21 -4.00
CA LEU A 66 -5.24 -4.67 -4.94
C LEU A 66 -5.07 -6.19 -4.97
N GLY A 67 -5.75 -6.92 -4.08
CA GLY A 67 -5.62 -8.37 -3.89
C GLY A 67 -4.62 -8.72 -2.80
N GLU A 68 -4.73 -9.92 -2.23
CA GLU A 68 -3.69 -10.43 -1.32
C GLU A 68 -2.42 -10.74 -2.14
N PRO A 69 -1.25 -10.18 -1.74
CA PRO A 69 0.03 -10.44 -2.41
C PRO A 69 0.58 -11.86 -2.16
#